data_AF-A0A6B9RC09-F1
#
_entry.id   AF-A0A6B9RC09-F1
#
_cell.length_a   1.000
_cell.length_b   1.000
_cell.length_c   1.000
_cell.angle_alpha   90.00
_cell.angle_beta   90.00
_cell.angle_gamma   90.00
#
_symmetry.space_group_name_H-M   'P 1'
#
loop_
_entity.id
_entity.type
_entity.pdbx_description
1 polymer ?
#
loop_
_entity_poly.entity_id
_entity_poly.type
_entity_poly.pdbx_seq_one_letter_code
_entity_poly.pdbx_strand_id
1 'polypeptide(L)'
;MVIISLTSMWWWRKHIMFMLLSMELMLMSLLILLIYSFTTSNLIPSIFMLVMMASGSSLALSLLVSMTRLHKSSKSIMIWSMTFDKIINSFNFLFSKKKMFDNNNFNY
;
A
#
# COMPACT_ATOMS: atom_id res chain seq x y z
N MET A 1 -15.87 11.45 7.32
CA MET A 1 -14.55 10.80 7.45
C MET A 1 -14.11 10.08 6.17
N VAL A 2 -15.03 9.44 5.43
CA VAL A 2 -14.75 8.75 4.15
C VAL A 2 -13.91 9.57 3.17
N ILE A 3 -14.22 10.87 2.98
CA ILE A 3 -13.48 11.74 2.04
C ILE A 3 -12.03 11.95 2.48
N ILE A 4 -11.79 12.11 3.79
CA ILE A 4 -10.44 12.28 4.36
C ILE A 4 -9.64 10.98 4.25
N SER A 5 -10.26 9.82 4.43
CA SER A 5 -9.59 8.55 4.22
C SER A 5 -9.21 8.35 2.74
N LEU A 6 -10.09 8.70 1.80
CA LEU A 6 -9.80 8.62 0.35
C LEU A 6 -8.65 9.55 -0.07
N THR A 7 -8.62 10.78 0.43
CA THR A 7 -7.51 11.71 0.12
C THR A 7 -6.21 11.25 0.76
N SER A 8 -6.26 10.66 1.97
CA SER A 8 -5.08 10.14 2.66
C SER A 8 -4.44 8.95 1.93
N MET A 9 -5.25 8.05 1.34
CA MET A 9 -4.72 6.95 0.51
C MET A 9 -3.88 7.45 -0.66
N TRP A 10 -4.34 8.51 -1.30
CA TRP A 10 -3.68 9.04 -2.49
C TRP A 10 -2.39 9.77 -2.16
N TRP A 11 -2.32 10.38 -0.97
CA TRP A 11 -1.19 11.19 -0.55
C TRP A 11 -0.02 10.33 -0.02
N TRP A 12 -0.30 9.28 0.76
CA TRP A 12 0.73 8.53 1.51
C TRP A 12 1.41 7.42 0.69
N ARG A 13 1.56 7.66 -0.62
CA ARG A 13 1.98 6.67 -1.62
C ARG A 13 3.30 5.98 -1.32
N LYS A 14 4.18 6.50 -0.46
CA LYS A 14 5.54 5.98 -0.21
C LYS A 14 5.60 4.79 0.76
N HIS A 15 4.67 4.71 1.70
CA HIS A 15 4.70 3.70 2.77
C HIS A 15 3.41 2.89 2.75
N ILE A 16 3.54 1.58 2.47
CA ILE A 16 2.38 0.69 2.29
C ILE A 16 1.59 0.57 3.60
N MET A 17 2.27 0.61 4.77
CA MET A 17 1.60 0.58 6.08
C MET A 17 0.60 1.74 6.29
N PHE A 18 0.97 2.96 5.89
CA PHE A 18 0.06 4.11 5.99
C PHE A 18 -1.12 4.01 5.02
N MET A 19 -0.91 3.38 3.86
CA MET A 19 -1.99 3.05 2.92
C MET A 19 -2.96 2.02 3.50
N LEU A 20 -2.44 1.00 4.19
CA LEU A 20 -3.23 0.00 4.92
C LEU A 20 -4.07 0.65 6.02
N LEU A 21 -3.46 1.53 6.82
CA LEU A 21 -4.15 2.26 7.89
C LEU A 21 -5.30 3.14 7.36
N SER A 22 -5.09 3.83 6.23
CA SER A 22 -6.13 4.65 5.61
C SER A 22 -7.29 3.82 5.05
N MET A 23 -7.02 2.59 4.59
CA MET A 23 -8.07 1.63 4.23
C MET A 23 -8.89 1.20 5.44
N GLU A 24 -8.23 0.91 6.56
CA GLU A 24 -8.89 0.48 7.78
C GLU A 24 -9.80 1.58 8.34
N LEU A 25 -9.34 2.83 8.33
CA LEU A 25 -10.16 4.00 8.70
C LEU A 25 -11.36 4.22 7.77
N MET A 26 -11.20 4.00 6.47
CA MET A 26 -12.30 4.11 5.52
C MET A 26 -13.39 3.07 5.83
N LEU A 27 -12.99 1.82 6.04
CA LEU A 27 -13.89 0.72 6.35
C LEU A 27 -14.61 0.90 7.70
N MET A 28 -13.90 1.36 8.73
CA MET A 28 -14.54 1.69 10.02
C MET A 28 -15.58 2.79 9.87
N SER A 29 -15.33 3.80 9.03
CA SER A 29 -16.31 4.86 8.78
C SER A 29 -17.55 4.36 8.03
N LEU A 30 -17.39 3.38 7.13
CA LEU A 30 -18.50 2.71 6.45
C LEU A 30 -19.29 1.81 7.42
N LEU A 31 -18.61 1.11 8.34
CA LEU A 31 -19.25 0.32 9.39
C LEU A 31 -20.14 1.20 10.27
N ILE A 32 -19.63 2.35 10.71
CA ILE A 32 -20.39 3.30 11.53
C ILE A 32 -21.61 3.82 10.77
N LEU A 33 -21.45 4.17 9.49
CA LEU A 33 -22.56 4.60 8.64
C LEU A 33 -23.63 3.50 8.52
N LEU A 34 -23.20 2.25 8.35
CA LEU A 34 -24.09 1.11 8.19
C LEU A 34 -24.84 0.81 9.50
N ILE A 35 -24.16 0.85 10.65
CA ILE A 35 -24.80 0.71 11.97
C ILE A 35 -25.85 1.81 12.19
N TYR A 36 -25.56 3.06 11.80
CA TYR A 36 -26.51 4.16 11.95
C TYR A 36 -27.72 4.02 11.01
N SER A 37 -27.52 3.40 9.85
CA SER A 37 -28.57 3.19 8.84
C SER A 37 -29.48 2.00 9.18
N PHE A 38 -28.93 0.95 9.79
CA PHE A 38 -29.67 -0.22 10.22
C PHE A 38 -30.11 -0.08 11.68
N THR A 39 -31.24 0.60 11.89
CA THR A 39 -31.68 0.91 13.25
C THR A 39 -32.23 -0.27 14.03
N THR A 40 -32.70 -1.38 13.42
CA THR A 40 -33.22 -2.52 14.23
C THR A 40 -33.26 -3.93 13.61
N SER A 41 -33.20 -4.15 12.29
CA SER A 41 -33.68 -5.45 11.75
C SER A 41 -32.65 -6.42 11.16
N ASN A 42 -31.41 -6.03 10.86
CA ASN A 42 -30.44 -7.00 10.31
C ASN A 42 -28.97 -6.68 10.65
N LEU A 43 -28.46 -7.31 11.72
CA LEU A 43 -27.06 -7.26 12.15
C LEU A 43 -26.15 -8.24 11.41
N ILE A 44 -26.71 -9.25 10.76
CA ILE A 44 -25.96 -10.27 10.01
C ILE A 44 -25.03 -9.66 8.94
N PRO A 45 -25.46 -8.71 8.09
CA PRO A 45 -24.57 -8.11 7.09
C PRO A 45 -23.45 -7.27 7.71
N SER A 46 -23.67 -6.61 8.86
CA SER A 46 -22.61 -5.82 9.52
C SER A 46 -21.54 -6.72 10.13
N ILE A 47 -21.93 -7.86 10.72
CA ILE A 47 -21.01 -8.89 11.24
C ILE A 47 -20.21 -9.51 10.09
N PHE A 48 -20.86 -9.85 8.97
CA PHE A 48 -20.17 -10.42 7.82
C PHE A 48 -19.16 -9.44 7.22
N MET A 49 -19.50 -8.15 7.16
CA MET A 49 -18.58 -7.09 6.73
C MET A 49 -17.35 -7.00 7.65
N LEU A 50 -17.53 -7.12 8.96
CA LEU A 50 -16.45 -7.11 9.96
C LEU A 50 -15.48 -8.30 9.76
N VAL A 51 -16.01 -9.50 9.51
CA VAL A 51 -15.20 -10.71 9.27
C VAL A 51 -14.43 -10.62 7.94
N MET A 52 -15.08 -10.15 6.87
CA MET A 52 -14.42 -9.93 5.59
C MET A 52 -13.33 -8.85 5.68
N MET A 53 -13.53 -7.83 6.51
CA MET A 53 -12.53 -6.80 6.77
C MET A 53 -11.32 -7.35 7.54
N ALA A 54 -11.55 -8.10 8.63
CA ALA A 54 -10.46 -8.68 9.42
C ALA A 54 -9.62 -9.67 8.59
N SER A 55 -10.27 -10.50 7.78
CA SER A 55 -9.58 -11.42 6.86
C SER A 55 -8.82 -10.66 5.77
N GLY A 56 -9.42 -9.63 5.15
CA GLY A 56 -8.76 -8.77 4.17
C GLY A 56 -7.51 -8.06 4.71
N SER A 57 -7.57 -7.49 5.92
CA SER A 57 -6.42 -6.86 6.57
C SER A 57 -5.31 -7.87 6.85
N SER A 58 -5.64 -9.06 7.36
CA SER A 58 -4.64 -10.10 7.63
C SER A 58 -3.90 -10.56 6.36
N LEU A 59 -4.62 -10.69 5.24
CA LEU A 59 -4.04 -10.99 3.93
C LEU A 59 -3.12 -9.87 3.45
N ALA A 60 -3.56 -8.62 3.56
CA ALA A 60 -2.75 -7.47 3.16
C ALA A 60 -1.47 -7.32 4.01
N LEU A 61 -1.54 -7.57 5.32
CA LEU A 61 -0.36 -7.63 6.18
C LEU A 61 0.58 -8.79 5.82
N SER A 62 0.05 -9.97 5.49
CA SER A 62 0.87 -11.11 5.07
C SER A 62 1.63 -10.83 3.77
N LEU A 63 1.00 -10.13 2.82
CA LEU A 63 1.63 -9.64 1.60
C LEU A 63 2.70 -8.58 1.88
N LEU A 64 2.47 -7.71 2.86
CA LEU A 64 3.49 -6.74 3.28
C LEU A 64 4.70 -7.44 3.92
N VAL A 65 4.48 -8.50 4.70
CA VAL A 65 5.56 -9.32 5.27
C VAL A 65 6.32 -10.08 4.19
N SER A 66 5.66 -10.63 3.18
CA SER A 66 6.36 -11.30 2.07
C SER A 66 7.18 -10.29 1.24
N MET A 67 6.63 -9.10 0.99
CA MET A 67 7.35 -8.03 0.28
C MET A 67 8.57 -7.52 1.07
N THR A 68 8.48 -7.39 2.39
CA THR A 68 9.62 -6.97 3.23
C THR A 68 10.72 -8.04 3.31
N ARG A 69 10.38 -9.33 3.15
CA ARG A 69 11.36 -10.41 3.05
C ARG A 69 12.06 -10.43 1.69
N LEU A 70 11.33 -10.20 0.60
CA LEU A 70 11.89 -10.16 -0.75
C LEU A 70 12.72 -8.89 -0.99
N HIS A 71 12.24 -7.77 -0.47
CA HIS A 71 12.90 -6.49 -0.53
C HIS A 71 12.99 -5.95 0.88
N LYS A 72 14.21 -5.73 1.40
CA LYS A 72 14.49 -5.22 2.77
C LYS A 72 13.84 -3.86 3.10
N SER A 73 12.93 -3.34 2.28
CA SER A 73 12.24 -2.08 2.43
C SER A 73 10.73 -2.24 2.23
N SER A 74 9.95 -1.67 3.15
CA SER A 74 8.49 -1.53 3.08
C SER A 74 8.01 -0.39 2.18
N LYS A 75 8.90 0.15 1.33
CA LYS A 75 8.58 1.24 0.40
C LYS A 75 7.78 0.69 -0.78
N SER A 76 6.69 1.37 -1.09
CA SER A 76 5.82 1.08 -2.25
C SER A 76 6.48 1.26 -3.62
N ILE A 77 7.64 1.93 -3.66
CA ILE A 77 8.36 2.25 -4.90
C ILE A 77 8.67 0.97 -5.71
N MET A 78 8.88 -0.14 -5.00
CA MET A 78 9.11 -1.47 -5.57
C MET A 78 7.89 -1.99 -6.33
N ILE A 79 6.70 -1.86 -5.77
CA ILE A 79 5.45 -2.31 -6.39
C ILE A 79 5.17 -1.46 -7.65
N TRP A 80 5.40 -0.15 -7.53
CA TRP A 80 5.34 0.78 -8.65
C TRP A 80 6.35 0.45 -9.75
N SER A 81 7.49 -0.12 -9.38
CA SER A 81 8.53 -0.51 -10.33
C SER A 81 8.09 -1.66 -11.24
N MET A 82 7.34 -2.62 -10.69
CA MET A 82 6.80 -3.77 -11.44
C MET A 82 5.60 -3.39 -12.33
N THR A 83 4.93 -2.26 -12.07
CA THR A 83 3.80 -1.79 -12.90
C THR A 83 4.24 -0.89 -14.06
N PHE A 84 5.47 -0.35 -14.01
CA PHE A 84 6.02 0.55 -15.03
C PHE A 84 7.38 0.03 -15.54
N ASP A 85 7.37 -1.11 -16.24
CA ASP A 85 8.57 -1.75 -16.82
C ASP A 85 9.43 -0.79 -17.67
N LYS A 86 8.82 0.20 -18.33
CA LYS A 86 9.53 1.14 -19.19
C LYS A 86 10.37 2.20 -18.45
N ILE A 87 10.01 2.58 -17.23
CA ILE A 87 10.72 3.64 -16.48
C ILE A 87 11.88 3.05 -15.66
N ILE A 88 11.77 1.80 -15.25
CA ILE A 88 12.83 1.10 -14.50
C ILE A 88 14.05 0.84 -15.37
N ASN A 89 13.84 0.48 -16.63
CA ASN A 89 14.95 0.16 -17.52
C ASN A 89 15.81 1.41 -17.81
N SER A 90 15.19 2.60 -17.87
CA SER A 90 15.93 3.86 -18.02
C SER A 90 16.68 4.26 -16.75
N PHE A 91 16.11 4.03 -15.56
CA PHE A 91 16.80 4.30 -14.29
C PHE A 91 17.97 3.34 -14.03
N ASN A 92 17.82 2.04 -14.33
CA ASN A 92 18.90 1.06 -14.20
C ASN A 92 20.04 1.34 -15.19
N PHE A 93 19.74 1.79 -16.41
CA PHE A 93 20.76 2.27 -17.35
C PHE A 93 21.52 3.50 -16.80
N LEU A 94 20.81 4.43 -16.15
CA LEU A 94 21.41 5.64 -15.60
C LEU A 94 22.30 5.35 -14.37
N PHE A 95 21.89 4.40 -13.51
CA PHE A 95 22.71 3.92 -12.39
C PHE A 95 23.93 3.12 -12.86
N SER A 96 23.78 2.32 -13.92
CA SER A 96 24.90 1.61 -14.57
C SER A 96 25.92 2.59 -15.14
N LYS A 97 25.47 3.65 -15.83
CA LYS A 97 26.35 4.72 -16.32
C LYS A 97 27.08 5.45 -15.21
N LYS A 98 26.40 5.77 -14.11
CA LYS A 98 27.02 6.46 -12.96
C LYS A 98 28.08 5.59 -12.30
N LYS A 99 27.80 4.30 -12.12
CA LYS A 99 28.77 3.33 -11.57
C LYS A 99 29.98 3.10 -12.50
N MET A 100 29.80 3.18 -13.82
CA MET A 100 30.92 3.18 -14.77
C MET A 100 31.73 4.48 -14.74
N PHE A 101 31.10 5.64 -14.56
CA PHE A 101 31.80 6.92 -14.42
C PHE A 101 32.64 6.99 -13.15
N ASP A 102 32.10 6.50 -12.03
CA ASP A 102 32.84 6.47 -10.76
C ASP A 102 34.03 5.49 -10.80
N ASN A 103 33.92 4.36 -11.52
CA ASN A 103 35.04 3.42 -11.71
C ASN A 103 36.13 3.95 -12.66
N ASN A 104 35.79 4.79 -13.63
CA ASN A 104 36.78 5.34 -14.58
C ASN A 104 37.57 6.52 -14.00
N ASN A 105 37.09 7.16 -12.93
CA ASN A 105 37.78 8.26 -12.25
C ASN A 105 38.85 7.80 -11.24
N PHE A 106 39.03 6.50 -11.04
CA PHE A 106 40.07 5.93 -10.15
C PHE A 106 41.29 5.35 -10.91
N ASN A 107 41.34 5.49 -12.24
CA ASN A 107 42.41 4.91 -13.08
C ASN A 107 43.34 5.96 -13.74
N TYR A 108 43.50 7.14 -13.13
CA TYR A 108 44.57 8.09 -13.44
C TYR A 108 45.21 8.63 -12.16
#